data_AF-A0A5C7UR84-F1
#
_entry.id   AF-A0A5C7UR84-F1
#
_cell.length_a   1.000
_cell.length_b   1.000
_cell.length_c   1.000
_cell.angle_alpha   90.00
_cell.angle_beta   90.00
_cell.angle_gamma   90.00
#
_symmetry.space_group_name_H-M   'P 1'
#
loop_
_entity.id
_entity.type
_entity.pdbx_description
1 polymer ?
#
loop_
_entity_poly.entity_id
_entity_poly.type
_entity_poly.pdbx_seq_one_letter_code
_entity_poly.pdbx_strand_id
1 'polypeptide(L)'
;MKKNICLWILFLATSIIAIEVQAQNPNSIERAQSLSLSLQKKLKLSDIQKNKLYHILLAQARMEDSLKLVSKPMNKLTELRLKLDQIDYQILQGLAERMQIVEEIGTYKRSKYMRVLQPNRWNEVVKDRSAFAQSLELDNHFTTKLLELIHHESLRKQIQILDNDLDSKK
;
A
#
# COMPACT_ATOMS: atom_id res chain seq x y z
N MET A 1 16.38 -6.04 17.54
CA MET A 1 15.05 -5.94 18.21
C MET A 1 14.20 -4.78 17.65
N LYS A 2 13.94 -4.69 16.33
CA LYS A 2 13.13 -3.60 15.72
C LYS A 2 11.96 -4.09 14.84
N LYS A 3 11.71 -5.39 14.76
CA LYS A 3 10.72 -5.98 13.84
C LYS A 3 9.28 -6.07 14.36
N ASN A 4 9.02 -5.76 15.64
CA ASN A 4 7.69 -5.97 16.24
C ASN A 4 6.90 -4.68 16.55
N ILE A 5 7.43 -3.49 16.28
CA ILE A 5 6.78 -2.23 16.68
C ILE A 5 5.46 -2.00 15.92
N CYS A 6 5.35 -2.43 14.65
CA CYS A 6 4.11 -2.30 13.88
C CYS A 6 2.97 -3.20 14.41
N LEU A 7 3.27 -4.41 14.90
CA LEU A 7 2.25 -5.28 15.49
C LEU A 7 1.74 -4.76 16.84
N TRP A 8 2.63 -4.16 17.65
CA TRP A 8 2.22 -3.55 18.92
C TRP A 8 1.39 -2.27 18.75
N ILE A 9 1.64 -1.49 17.68
CA ILE A 9 0.79 -0.34 17.32
C ILE A 9 -0.59 -0.81 16.87
N LEU A 10 -0.69 -1.93 16.13
CA LEU A 10 -1.98 -2.53 15.78
C LEU A 10 -2.77 -3.00 17.01
N PHE A 11 -2.10 -3.59 18.00
CA PHE A 11 -2.75 -4.15 19.20
C PHE A 11 -3.13 -3.09 20.26
N LEU A 12 -2.40 -1.98 20.34
CA LEU A 12 -2.77 -0.84 21.18
C LEU A 12 -3.87 0.03 20.57
N ALA A 13 -3.99 0.03 19.23
CA ALA A 13 -5.10 0.70 18.55
C ALA A 13 -6.44 0.05 18.93
N THR A 14 -6.50 -1.29 19.07
CA THR A 14 -7.74 -1.99 19.42
C THR A 14 -8.22 -1.73 20.85
N SER A 15 -7.32 -1.45 21.81
CA SER A 15 -7.70 -1.22 23.21
C SER A 15 -8.02 0.24 23.54
N ILE A 16 -7.56 1.21 22.75
CA ILE A 16 -7.90 2.63 22.92
C ILE A 16 -9.26 2.97 22.28
N ILE A 17 -9.72 2.18 21.29
CA ILE A 17 -11.01 2.39 20.63
C ILE A 17 -12.21 2.12 21.57
N ALA A 18 -12.02 1.37 22.66
CA ALA A 18 -13.13 0.94 23.52
C ALA A 18 -13.62 1.99 24.53
N ILE A 19 -12.87 3.08 24.81
CA ILE A 19 -13.16 3.94 25.98
C ILE A 19 -13.66 5.35 25.62
N GLU A 20 -13.66 5.78 24.36
CA GLU A 20 -14.00 7.18 24.01
C GLU A 20 -14.91 7.40 22.79
N VAL A 21 -15.72 6.40 22.40
CA VAL A 21 -16.64 6.51 21.23
C VAL A 21 -18.09 6.09 21.59
N GLN A 22 -18.63 6.65 22.67
CA GLN A 22 -20.03 6.41 23.11
C GLN A 22 -20.98 7.58 22.79
N ALA A 23 -20.68 8.45 21.83
CA ALA A 23 -21.65 9.43 21.35
C ALA A 23 -21.46 9.72 19.86
N GLN A 24 -22.52 9.44 19.08
CA GLN A 24 -22.62 9.58 17.62
C GLN A 24 -21.71 8.62 16.86
N ASN A 25 -22.30 7.73 16.05
CA ASN A 25 -21.59 6.79 15.17
C ASN A 25 -20.83 7.63 14.12
N PRO A 26 -19.55 7.99 14.34
CA PRO A 26 -18.90 9.03 13.55
C PRO A 26 -18.62 8.46 12.17
N ASN A 27 -18.75 9.28 11.13
CA ASN A 27 -18.44 8.81 9.78
C ASN A 27 -16.95 8.46 9.65
N SER A 28 -16.57 7.71 8.60
CA SER A 28 -15.17 7.27 8.42
C SER A 28 -14.14 8.40 8.50
N ILE A 29 -14.51 9.62 8.07
CA ILE A 29 -13.63 10.78 8.05
C ILE A 29 -13.39 11.27 9.47
N GLU A 30 -14.45 11.47 10.26
CA GLU A 30 -14.37 11.90 11.66
C GLU A 30 -13.56 10.93 12.50
N ARG A 31 -13.75 9.62 12.31
CA ARG A 31 -12.96 8.59 13.02
C ARG A 31 -11.48 8.63 12.63
N ALA A 32 -11.18 8.78 11.35
CA ALA A 32 -9.80 8.89 10.88
C ALA A 32 -9.13 10.18 11.38
N GLN A 33 -9.85 11.30 11.37
CA GLN A 33 -9.37 12.59 11.87
C GLN A 33 -9.06 12.53 13.37
N SER A 34 -10.00 12.06 14.19
CA SER A 34 -9.83 11.99 15.65
C SER A 34 -8.66 11.08 16.05
N LEU A 35 -8.57 9.90 15.43
CA LEU A 35 -7.48 8.95 15.69
C LEU A 35 -6.14 9.49 15.21
N SER A 36 -6.10 10.12 14.03
CA SER A 36 -4.88 10.73 13.52
C SER A 36 -4.36 11.83 14.46
N LEU A 37 -5.24 12.69 14.98
CA LEU A 37 -4.89 13.76 15.92
C LEU A 37 -4.34 13.18 17.24
N SER A 38 -4.98 12.14 17.76
CA SER A 38 -4.55 11.46 18.98
C SER A 38 -3.15 10.84 18.83
N LEU A 39 -2.90 10.14 17.72
CA LEU A 39 -1.59 9.54 17.43
C LEU A 39 -0.51 10.59 17.18
N GLN A 40 -0.84 11.69 16.51
CA GLN A 40 0.10 12.80 16.27
C GLN A 40 0.55 13.50 17.56
N LYS A 41 -0.31 13.59 18.58
CA LYS A 41 0.09 14.14 19.89
C LYS A 41 1.09 13.24 20.61
N LYS A 42 1.00 11.93 20.39
CA LYS A 42 1.88 10.92 21.01
C LYS A 42 3.17 10.69 20.22
N LEU A 43 3.14 10.89 18.92
CA LEU A 43 4.24 10.60 18.00
C LEU A 43 4.79 11.91 17.41
N LYS A 44 6.10 12.16 17.56
CA LYS A 44 6.77 13.30 16.90
C LYS A 44 6.92 13.04 15.39
N LEU A 45 5.84 13.22 14.63
CA LEU A 45 5.77 12.94 13.20
C LEU A 45 6.04 14.20 12.36
N SER A 46 6.73 14.03 11.23
CA SER A 46 6.83 15.07 10.19
C SER A 46 5.51 15.23 9.44
N ASP A 47 5.29 16.35 8.75
CA ASP A 47 4.02 16.59 8.03
C ASP A 47 3.72 15.53 6.96
N ILE A 48 4.76 15.02 6.29
CA ILE A 48 4.64 13.90 5.35
C ILE A 48 4.15 12.63 6.08
N GLN A 49 4.69 12.33 7.26
CA GLN A 49 4.28 11.18 8.06
C GLN A 49 2.85 11.34 8.60
N LYS A 50 2.46 12.56 9.00
CA LYS A 50 1.09 12.88 9.43
C LYS A 50 0.09 12.64 8.29
N ASN A 51 0.38 13.15 7.10
CA ASN A 51 -0.50 12.98 5.94
C ASN A 51 -0.64 11.50 5.55
N LYS A 52 0.47 10.77 5.52
CA LYS A 52 0.47 9.32 5.28
C LYS A 52 -0.38 8.58 6.32
N LEU A 53 -0.20 8.91 7.60
CA LEU A 53 -0.96 8.30 8.69
C LEU A 53 -2.46 8.55 8.52
N TYR A 54 -2.87 9.79 8.26
CA TYR A 54 -4.27 10.14 8.06
C TYR A 54 -4.92 9.31 6.94
N HIS A 55 -4.27 9.21 5.78
CA HIS A 55 -4.82 8.45 4.65
C HIS A 55 -4.90 6.94 4.91
N ILE A 56 -3.95 6.37 5.66
CA ILE A 56 -4.02 4.97 6.09
C ILE A 56 -5.22 4.76 7.02
N LEU A 57 -5.38 5.61 8.03
CA LEU A 57 -6.49 5.52 8.98
C LEU A 57 -7.85 5.71 8.30
N LEU A 58 -7.93 6.62 7.32
CA LEU A 58 -9.14 6.83 6.54
C LEU A 58 -9.51 5.61 5.70
N ALA A 59 -8.54 4.97 5.05
CA ALA A 59 -8.78 3.73 4.32
C ALA A 59 -9.28 2.62 5.27
N GLN A 60 -8.65 2.45 6.43
CA GLN A 60 -9.08 1.48 7.45
C GLN A 60 -10.51 1.76 7.95
N ALA A 61 -10.81 3.00 8.31
CA ALA A 61 -12.15 3.38 8.77
C ALA A 61 -13.23 3.13 7.72
N ARG A 62 -12.92 3.32 6.43
CA ARG A 62 -13.83 3.01 5.31
C ARG A 62 -14.04 1.51 5.12
N MET A 63 -12.99 0.71 5.27
CA MET A 63 -13.09 -0.75 5.24
C MET A 63 -13.91 -1.29 6.42
N GLU A 64 -13.82 -0.68 7.60
CA GLU A 64 -14.68 -1.03 8.73
C GLU A 64 -16.15 -0.67 8.48
N ASP A 65 -16.42 0.50 7.88
CA ASP A 65 -17.77 0.88 7.50
C ASP A 65 -18.35 -0.06 6.45
N SER A 66 -17.55 -0.49 5.46
CA SER A 66 -18.03 -1.46 4.46
C SER A 66 -18.44 -2.78 5.11
N LEU A 67 -17.66 -3.30 6.06
CA LEU A 67 -18.01 -4.50 6.84
C LEU A 67 -19.32 -4.34 7.62
N LYS A 68 -19.56 -3.17 8.24
CA LYS A 68 -20.82 -2.87 8.93
C LYS A 68 -22.00 -2.79 7.97
N LEU A 69 -21.78 -2.32 6.75
CA LEU A 69 -22.82 -2.22 5.74
C LEU A 69 -23.23 -3.59 5.20
N VAL A 70 -22.32 -4.58 5.13
CA VAL A 70 -22.64 -5.95 4.68
C VAL A 70 -23.80 -6.59 5.47
N SER A 71 -23.99 -6.23 6.74
CA SER A 71 -25.10 -6.74 7.57
C SER A 71 -26.44 -6.05 7.34
N LYS A 72 -26.47 -4.95 6.58
CA LYS A 72 -27.67 -4.16 6.28
C LYS A 72 -28.16 -4.43 4.85
N PRO A 73 -29.47 -4.57 4.61
CA PRO A 73 -29.99 -4.68 3.24
C PRO A 73 -29.62 -3.42 2.44
N MET A 74 -28.96 -3.64 1.31
CA MET A 74 -28.45 -2.60 0.42
C MET A 74 -28.84 -2.88 -1.03
N ASN A 75 -28.83 -1.86 -1.88
CA ASN A 75 -29.07 -2.08 -3.30
C ASN A 75 -27.86 -2.79 -3.95
N LYS A 76 -28.10 -3.45 -5.09
CA LYS A 76 -27.08 -4.26 -5.76
C LYS A 76 -25.83 -3.48 -6.18
N LEU A 77 -26.00 -2.21 -6.56
CA LEU A 77 -24.89 -1.36 -7.00
C LEU A 77 -23.94 -1.06 -5.84
N THR A 78 -24.48 -0.80 -4.64
CA THR A 78 -23.68 -0.60 -3.42
C THR A 78 -22.87 -1.85 -3.09
N GLU A 79 -23.47 -3.05 -3.14
CA GLU A 79 -22.73 -4.30 -2.92
C GLU A 79 -21.54 -4.47 -3.86
N LEU A 80 -21.76 -4.21 -5.16
CA LEU A 80 -20.72 -4.36 -6.18
C LEU A 80 -19.57 -3.37 -5.97
N ARG A 81 -19.88 -2.12 -5.61
CA ARG A 81 -18.86 -1.10 -5.31
C ARG A 81 -18.03 -1.47 -4.09
N LEU A 82 -18.64 -1.97 -3.02
CA LEU A 82 -17.89 -2.40 -1.84
C LEU A 82 -16.93 -3.55 -2.16
N LYS A 83 -17.32 -4.46 -3.07
CA LYS A 83 -16.43 -5.52 -3.55
C LYS A 83 -15.27 -4.96 -4.38
N LEU A 84 -15.53 -3.98 -5.26
CA LEU A 84 -14.49 -3.32 -6.04
C LEU A 84 -13.51 -2.56 -5.13
N ASP A 85 -14.01 -1.78 -4.19
CA ASP A 85 -13.16 -1.03 -3.23
C ASP A 85 -12.21 -1.98 -2.49
N GLN A 86 -12.69 -3.15 -2.07
CA GLN A 86 -11.85 -4.16 -1.42
C GLN A 86 -10.73 -4.68 -2.34
N ILE A 87 -11.05 -4.97 -3.61
CA ILE A 87 -10.07 -5.42 -4.60
C ILE A 87 -9.04 -4.31 -4.86
N ASP A 88 -9.47 -3.06 -4.99
CA ASP A 88 -8.58 -1.92 -5.23
C ASP A 88 -7.58 -1.73 -4.06
N TYR A 89 -8.04 -1.88 -2.82
CA TYR A 89 -7.14 -1.87 -1.67
C TYR A 89 -6.13 -3.04 -1.71
N GLN A 90 -6.56 -4.23 -2.11
CA GLN A 90 -5.68 -5.39 -2.24
C GLN A 90 -4.63 -5.18 -3.34
N ILE A 91 -5.00 -4.59 -4.48
CA ILE A 91 -4.07 -4.23 -5.55
C ILE A 91 -2.99 -3.29 -5.01
N LEU A 92 -3.39 -2.22 -4.31
CA LEU A 92 -2.44 -1.25 -3.75
C LEU A 92 -1.52 -1.86 -2.68
N GLN A 93 -2.05 -2.75 -1.83
CA GLN A 93 -1.27 -3.49 -0.85
C GLN A 93 -0.22 -4.39 -1.52
N GLY A 94 -0.62 -5.18 -2.52
CA GLY A 94 0.30 -6.03 -3.28
C GLY A 94 1.37 -5.22 -4.02
N LEU A 95 1.02 -4.06 -4.56
CA LEU A 95 2.00 -3.14 -5.15
C LEU A 95 2.99 -2.60 -4.11
N ALA A 96 2.52 -2.24 -2.91
CA ALA A 96 3.38 -1.76 -1.84
C ALA A 96 4.39 -2.84 -1.38
N GLU A 97 3.93 -4.07 -1.17
CA GLU A 97 4.78 -5.23 -0.85
C GLU A 97 5.80 -5.48 -1.96
N ARG A 98 5.36 -5.46 -3.22
CA ARG A 98 6.24 -5.59 -4.37
C ARG A 98 7.34 -4.52 -4.36
N MET A 99 7.03 -3.28 -3.97
CA MET A 99 8.03 -2.21 -3.90
C MET A 99 9.04 -2.39 -2.78
N GLN A 100 8.66 -2.99 -1.65
CA GLN A 100 9.62 -3.34 -0.59
C GLN A 100 10.65 -4.35 -1.09
N ILE A 101 10.20 -5.39 -1.80
CA ILE A 101 11.09 -6.38 -2.43
C ILE A 101 12.00 -5.72 -3.47
N VAL A 102 11.48 -4.77 -4.26
CA VAL A 102 12.30 -4.00 -5.22
C VAL A 102 13.41 -3.22 -4.52
N GLU A 103 13.16 -2.65 -3.34
CA GLU A 103 14.18 -1.95 -2.56
C GLU A 103 15.26 -2.92 -2.06
N GLU A 104 14.88 -4.12 -1.63
CA GLU A 104 15.81 -5.19 -1.26
C GLU A 104 16.67 -5.62 -2.47
N ILE A 105 16.04 -5.80 -3.64
CA ILE A 105 16.75 -6.11 -4.90
C ILE A 105 17.73 -4.98 -5.26
N GLY A 106 17.32 -3.71 -5.15
CA GLY A 106 18.18 -2.56 -5.41
C GLY A 106 19.40 -2.53 -4.49
N THR A 107 19.17 -2.75 -3.20
CA THR A 107 20.24 -2.83 -2.18
C THR A 107 21.21 -3.97 -2.47
N TYR A 108 20.69 -5.15 -2.82
CA TYR A 108 21.50 -6.30 -3.20
C TYR A 108 22.35 -6.01 -4.45
N LYS A 109 21.72 -5.52 -5.53
CA LYS A 109 22.40 -5.17 -6.78
C LYS A 109 23.50 -4.14 -6.54
N ARG A 110 23.22 -3.12 -5.73
CA ARG A 110 24.22 -2.11 -5.32
C ARG A 110 25.41 -2.76 -4.63
N SER A 111 25.19 -3.64 -3.65
CA SER A 111 26.27 -4.32 -2.91
C SER A 111 27.15 -5.22 -3.78
N LYS A 112 26.65 -5.63 -4.95
CA LYS A 112 27.33 -6.49 -5.93
C LYS A 112 27.72 -5.75 -7.21
N TYR A 113 27.58 -4.43 -7.26
CA TYR A 113 27.87 -3.61 -8.45
C TYR A 113 27.14 -4.10 -9.71
N MET A 114 25.93 -4.64 -9.54
CA MET A 114 25.09 -5.13 -10.63
C MET A 114 24.26 -4.00 -11.25
N ARG A 115 24.05 -4.08 -12.57
CA ARG A 115 23.18 -3.13 -13.28
C ARG A 115 21.72 -3.31 -12.90
N VAL A 116 21.00 -2.20 -12.77
CA VAL A 116 19.57 -2.18 -12.46
C VAL A 116 18.75 -2.76 -13.62
N LEU A 117 18.97 -2.23 -14.83
CA LEU A 117 18.23 -2.64 -16.03
C LEU A 117 18.72 -4.01 -16.55
N GLN A 118 17.78 -4.95 -16.68
CA GLN A 118 18.02 -6.31 -17.16
C GLN A 118 16.92 -6.69 -18.17
N PRO A 119 17.07 -6.34 -19.46
CA PRO A 119 16.01 -6.48 -20.47
C PRO A 119 15.51 -7.92 -20.65
N ASN A 120 16.41 -8.92 -20.56
CA ASN A 120 16.02 -10.32 -20.69
C ASN A 120 15.03 -10.75 -19.60
N ARG A 121 15.30 -10.36 -18.34
CA ARG A 121 14.38 -10.64 -17.22
C ARG A 121 13.06 -9.93 -17.39
N TRP A 122 13.07 -8.70 -17.92
CA TRP A 122 11.84 -7.98 -18.23
C TRP A 122 11.00 -8.70 -19.30
N ASN A 123 11.63 -9.13 -20.39
CA ASN A 123 10.96 -9.88 -21.46
C ASN A 123 10.31 -11.17 -20.94
N GLU A 124 10.98 -11.91 -20.05
CA GLU A 124 10.41 -13.08 -19.39
C GLU A 124 9.17 -12.72 -18.55
N VAL A 125 9.25 -11.65 -17.75
CA VAL A 125 8.14 -11.20 -16.91
C VAL A 125 6.94 -10.82 -17.76
N VAL A 126 7.11 -9.99 -18.79
CA VAL A 126 6.01 -9.57 -19.66
C VAL A 126 5.39 -10.76 -20.35
N LYS A 127 6.21 -11.64 -20.95
CA LYS A 127 5.71 -12.81 -21.68
C LYS A 127 4.84 -13.70 -20.77
N ASP A 128 5.34 -14.04 -19.59
CA ASP A 128 4.65 -14.91 -18.65
C ASP A 128 3.38 -14.26 -18.07
N ARG A 129 3.46 -13.01 -17.63
CA ARG A 129 2.32 -12.33 -16.98
C ARG A 129 1.24 -11.92 -17.97
N SER A 130 1.60 -11.53 -19.19
CA SER A 130 0.62 -11.27 -20.26
C SER A 130 -0.13 -12.54 -20.65
N ALA A 131 0.54 -13.70 -20.75
CA ALA A 131 -0.14 -14.96 -21.01
C ALA A 131 -1.12 -15.34 -19.88
N PHE A 132 -0.72 -15.16 -18.62
CA PHE A 132 -1.61 -15.39 -17.49
C PHE A 132 -2.80 -14.42 -17.48
N ALA A 133 -2.57 -13.12 -17.72
CA ALA A 133 -3.64 -12.13 -17.79
C ALA A 133 -4.65 -12.43 -18.92
N GLN A 134 -4.17 -12.90 -20.07
CA GLN A 134 -5.03 -13.34 -21.16
C GLN A 134 -5.92 -14.53 -20.74
N SER A 135 -5.40 -15.46 -19.94
CA SER A 135 -6.20 -16.58 -19.39
C SER A 135 -7.29 -16.13 -18.40
N LEU A 136 -7.16 -14.91 -17.87
CA LEU A 136 -8.14 -14.25 -17.01
C LEU A 136 -9.04 -13.28 -17.80
N GLU A 137 -9.03 -13.35 -19.14
CA GLU A 137 -9.82 -12.49 -20.04
C GLU A 137 -9.48 -11.00 -19.93
N LEU A 138 -8.27 -10.66 -19.47
CA LEU A 138 -7.79 -9.28 -19.47
C LEU A 138 -7.23 -8.92 -20.84
N ASP A 139 -7.54 -7.70 -21.29
CA ASP A 139 -6.99 -7.17 -22.53
C ASP A 139 -5.45 -7.10 -22.47
N ASN A 140 -4.81 -7.50 -23.56
CA ASN A 140 -3.36 -7.59 -23.63
C ASN A 140 -2.71 -6.20 -23.61
N HIS A 141 -3.29 -5.23 -24.33
CA HIS A 141 -2.74 -3.88 -24.36
C HIS A 141 -2.79 -3.23 -22.96
N PHE A 142 -3.94 -3.34 -22.29
CA PHE A 142 -4.13 -2.91 -20.91
C PHE A 142 -3.10 -3.57 -19.96
N THR A 143 -2.96 -4.90 -20.05
CA THR A 143 -2.04 -5.65 -19.18
C THR A 143 -0.59 -5.23 -19.39
N THR A 144 -0.13 -5.14 -20.64
CA THR A 144 1.24 -4.73 -20.95
C THR A 144 1.52 -3.33 -20.43
N LYS A 145 0.59 -2.38 -20.61
CA LYS A 145 0.74 -1.01 -20.09
C LYS A 145 0.83 -0.97 -18.57
N LEU A 146 0.00 -1.75 -17.87
CA LEU A 146 0.06 -1.87 -16.42
C LEU A 146 1.41 -2.41 -15.94
N LEU A 147 1.90 -3.49 -16.57
CA LEU A 147 3.20 -4.08 -16.23
C LEU A 147 4.35 -3.10 -16.48
N GLU A 148 4.32 -2.35 -17.58
CA GLU A 148 5.30 -1.30 -17.91
C GLU A 148 5.38 -0.22 -16.83
N LEU A 149 4.22 0.30 -16.39
CA LEU A 149 4.15 1.32 -15.33
C LEU A 149 4.77 0.81 -14.03
N ILE A 150 4.41 -0.41 -13.62
CA ILE A 150 4.95 -1.05 -12.41
C ILE A 150 6.47 -1.27 -12.56
N HIS A 151 6.93 -1.68 -13.74
CA HIS A 151 8.35 -1.90 -14.01
C HIS A 151 9.15 -0.60 -13.92
N HIS A 152 8.68 0.48 -14.55
CA HIS A 152 9.34 1.77 -14.52
C HIS A 152 9.47 2.32 -13.10
N GLU A 153 8.43 2.22 -12.29
CA GLU A 153 8.49 2.61 -10.88
C GLU A 153 9.54 1.78 -10.11
N SER A 154 9.68 0.50 -10.47
CA SER A 154 10.69 -0.37 -9.86
C SER A 154 12.11 0.04 -10.20
N LEU A 155 12.34 0.45 -11.46
CA LEU A 155 13.64 0.94 -11.91
C LEU A 155 13.97 2.25 -11.20
N ARG A 156 13.02 3.18 -11.14
CA ARG A 156 13.16 4.48 -10.46
C ARG A 156 13.60 4.29 -9.00
N LYS A 157 12.93 3.42 -8.25
CA LYS A 157 13.30 3.11 -6.85
C LYS A 157 14.69 2.50 -6.71
N GLN A 158 15.04 1.56 -7.58
CA GLN A 158 16.38 0.94 -7.55
C GLN A 158 17.48 1.97 -7.87
N ILE A 159 17.27 2.84 -8.86
CA ILE A 159 18.20 3.92 -9.21
C ILE A 159 18.41 4.86 -8.03
N GLN A 160 17.34 5.27 -7.35
CA GLN A 160 17.44 6.10 -6.14
C GLN A 160 18.31 5.47 -5.03
N ILE A 161 18.26 4.15 -4.86
CA ILE A 161 19.09 3.44 -3.87
C ILE A 161 20.58 3.45 -4.25
N LEU A 162 20.87 3.39 -5.55
CA LEU A 162 22.24 3.48 -6.06
C LEU A 162 22.80 4.90 -5.86
N ASP A 163 22.01 5.93 -6.18
CA ASP A 163 22.43 7.33 -6.12
C ASP A 163 22.68 7.81 -4.67
N ASN A 164 21.81 7.44 -3.72
CA ASN A 164 21.91 7.88 -2.32
C ASN A 164 23.21 7.42 -1.59
N ASP A 165 23.95 6.43 -2.12
CA ASP A 165 25.22 5.98 -1.53
C ASP A 165 26.42 6.81 -2.03
N LEU A 166 26.33 7.39 -3.24
CA LEU A 166 27.38 8.22 -3.82
C LEU A 166 27.60 9.52 -3.03
N ASP A 167 26.53 10.05 -2.44
CA ASP A 167 26.59 11.23 -1.58
C ASP A 167 27.05 10.91 -0.14
N SER A 168 26.95 9.65 0.29
CA SER A 168 27.42 9.21 1.63
C SER A 168 28.93 8.92 1.71
N LYS A 169 29.61 8.90 0.56
CA LYS A 169 31.06 8.64 0.44
C LYS A 169 31.87 9.89 0.05
N LYS A 170 31.24 11.06 -0.03
CA LYS A 170 31.89 12.38 -0.15
C LYS A 170 31.96 13.04 1.22
#